data_AF-A0A9P0NHL5-F1
#
_entry.id   AF-A0A9P0NHL5-F1
#
_cell.length_a   1.000
_cell.length_b   1.000
_cell.length_c   1.000
_cell.angle_alpha   90.00
_cell.angle_beta   90.00
_cell.angle_gamma   90.00
#
_symmetry.space_group_name_H-M   'P 1'
#
loop_
_entity.id
_entity.type
_entity.pdbx_description
1 polymer ?
#
loop_
_entity_poly.entity_id
_entity_poly.type
_entity_poly.pdbx_seq_one_letter_code
_entity_poly.pdbx_strand_id
1 'polypeptide(L)'
;MSLNKPEKMPSLDANVVKIAVEMESENPQLKEFNQKIPLTNIIQDLCSGWDLSDPEQYALKFSEKTNQNYVTEKNRNEIKNGSVLRLAFSPSKIAYDILQTLHSEGSEDKNERTSALQKLAECSIDITFALEFINKQGLALIISLIERGKCQGAMLANALASFVELMDHGIVSWDILETPFINMVASYVNNQTSRPQEAKVVQSSLSILESIVLNSSAKYGQVEKEVGFPNLVLRLENQNPIIQQNALSLINALFLKADPAKRKIIASTLCTKQVRNVILQNIIQTSSGEVGSEMAHQLYVMQTLCFGLLEERMNTKMDPQDQDAHEKIKELRKIAFELDTISGGDANRRQLSPFTKDYKKLGFKYDINPALDFTETPPGMLALDCMVYFARNHVDAYTKVVLENSCRADEHECPFGRSSVELVRLLAIY
;
A
#
# COMPACT_ATOMS: atom_id res chain seq x y z
N MET A 1 -72.48 -16.09 -24.92
CA MET A 1 -71.33 -15.57 -24.13
C MET A 1 -70.07 -16.22 -24.67
N SER A 2 -69.41 -15.57 -25.62
CA SER A 2 -68.15 -16.02 -26.19
C SER A 2 -67.03 -15.37 -25.40
N LEU A 3 -66.35 -16.15 -24.55
CA LEU A 3 -65.20 -15.71 -23.79
C LEU A 3 -64.01 -15.57 -24.74
N ASN A 4 -63.53 -14.34 -24.92
CA ASN A 4 -62.29 -14.00 -25.59
C ASN A 4 -61.12 -14.77 -24.96
N LYS A 5 -60.35 -15.48 -25.80
CA LYS A 5 -59.01 -15.95 -25.42
C LYS A 5 -58.12 -14.72 -25.21
N PRO A 6 -57.25 -14.68 -24.18
CA PRO A 6 -56.27 -13.63 -24.07
C PRO A 6 -55.26 -13.79 -25.21
N GLU A 7 -55.03 -12.71 -25.96
CA GLU A 7 -53.88 -12.59 -26.85
C GLU A 7 -52.62 -12.92 -26.04
N LYS A 8 -51.84 -13.88 -26.54
CA LYS A 8 -50.49 -14.12 -26.01
C LYS A 8 -49.70 -12.83 -26.22
N MET A 9 -49.30 -12.19 -25.11
CA MET A 9 -48.24 -11.18 -25.13
C MET A 9 -47.05 -11.72 -25.95
N PRO A 10 -46.41 -10.92 -26.82
CA PRO A 10 -45.23 -11.37 -27.53
C PRO A 10 -44.21 -11.79 -26.48
N SER A 11 -43.70 -13.02 -26.59
CA SER A 11 -42.55 -13.43 -25.79
C SER A 11 -41.42 -12.46 -26.13
N LEU A 12 -41.10 -11.55 -25.20
CA LEU A 12 -39.87 -10.77 -25.26
C LEU A 12 -38.73 -11.79 -25.45
N ASP A 13 -38.12 -11.81 -26.63
CA ASP A 13 -36.95 -12.63 -26.86
C ASP A 13 -35.92 -12.19 -25.82
N ALA A 14 -35.54 -13.08 -24.91
CA ALA A 14 -34.65 -12.77 -23.80
C ALA A 14 -33.28 -12.25 -24.27
N ASN A 15 -32.97 -12.41 -25.57
CA ASN A 15 -31.75 -11.96 -26.20
C ASN A 15 -31.84 -10.55 -26.79
N VAL A 16 -33.01 -9.90 -26.76
CA VAL A 16 -33.20 -8.55 -27.32
C VAL A 16 -33.45 -7.56 -26.18
N VAL A 17 -32.60 -6.54 -26.10
CA VAL A 17 -32.72 -5.46 -25.11
C VAL A 17 -32.91 -4.12 -25.83
N LYS A 18 -33.78 -3.27 -25.30
CA LYS A 18 -34.01 -1.92 -25.82
C LYS A 18 -33.01 -0.97 -25.20
N ILE A 19 -32.24 -0.28 -26.04
CA ILE A 19 -31.19 0.65 -25.62
C ILE A 19 -31.39 2.02 -26.27
N ALA A 20 -30.78 3.03 -25.65
CA ALA A 20 -30.55 4.33 -26.27
C ALA A 20 -29.05 4.45 -26.59
N VAL A 21 -28.72 4.90 -27.80
CA VAL A 21 -27.34 5.21 -28.18
C VAL A 21 -27.23 6.70 -28.46
N GLU A 22 -26.35 7.35 -27.71
CA GLU A 22 -26.06 8.77 -27.81
C GLU A 22 -24.79 9.01 -28.63
N MET A 23 -24.70 10.17 -29.27
CA MET A 23 -23.49 10.67 -29.91
C MET A 23 -23.40 12.18 -29.68
N GLU A 24 -22.18 12.72 -29.58
CA GLU A 24 -22.01 14.15 -29.40
C GLU A 24 -22.59 14.91 -30.59
N SER A 25 -23.48 15.86 -30.30
CA SER A 25 -24.15 16.74 -31.29
C SER A 25 -25.24 16.11 -32.16
N GLU A 26 -25.61 14.84 -31.92
CA GLU A 26 -26.66 14.15 -32.67
C GLU A 26 -27.84 13.73 -31.79
N ASN A 27 -29.01 13.53 -32.41
CA ASN A 27 -30.18 13.01 -31.70
C ASN A 27 -29.96 11.53 -31.32
N PRO A 28 -30.24 11.11 -30.07
CA PRO A 28 -30.08 9.73 -29.65
C PRO A 28 -30.93 8.76 -30.47
N GLN A 29 -30.35 7.61 -30.83
CA GLN A 29 -31.07 6.54 -31.53
C GLN A 29 -31.58 5.51 -30.52
N LEU A 30 -32.88 5.17 -30.60
CA LEU A 30 -33.47 4.05 -29.86
C LEU A 30 -33.41 2.80 -30.73
N LYS A 31 -32.75 1.75 -30.23
CA LYS A 31 -32.53 0.50 -30.98
C LYS A 31 -32.88 -0.72 -30.14
N GLU A 32 -33.34 -1.77 -30.83
CA GLU A 32 -33.42 -3.12 -30.29
C GLU A 32 -32.06 -3.79 -30.48
N PHE A 33 -31.31 -3.93 -29.39
CA PHE A 33 -30.00 -4.56 -29.35
C PHE A 33 -30.17 -6.07 -29.19
N ASN A 34 -29.92 -6.81 -30.26
CA ASN A 34 -29.93 -8.27 -30.23
C ASN A 34 -28.55 -8.81 -29.85
N GLN A 35 -28.49 -9.50 -28.70
CA GLN A 35 -27.28 -10.10 -28.13
C GLN A 35 -26.60 -11.15 -29.01
N LYS A 36 -27.28 -11.65 -30.06
CA LYS A 36 -26.74 -12.62 -31.01
C LYS A 36 -26.15 -11.99 -32.27
N ILE A 37 -26.42 -10.71 -32.54
CA ILE A 37 -25.91 -10.01 -33.72
C ILE A 37 -24.52 -9.47 -33.40
N PRO A 38 -23.50 -9.68 -34.26
CA PRO A 38 -22.17 -9.11 -34.04
C PRO A 38 -22.20 -7.59 -33.83
N LEU A 39 -21.38 -7.09 -32.91
CA LEU A 39 -21.29 -5.65 -32.61
C LEU A 39 -20.94 -4.83 -33.86
N THR A 40 -20.12 -5.37 -34.76
CA THR A 40 -19.77 -4.72 -36.03
C THR A 40 -21.00 -4.35 -36.86
N ASN A 41 -21.99 -5.24 -36.93
CA ASN A 41 -23.22 -5.00 -37.69
C ASN A 41 -24.09 -3.95 -36.99
N ILE A 42 -24.18 -4.02 -35.66
CA ILE A 42 -24.93 -3.05 -34.85
C ILE A 42 -24.32 -1.65 -35.01
N ILE A 43 -22.99 -1.55 -34.98
CA ILE A 43 -22.26 -0.30 -35.17
C ILE A 43 -22.47 0.23 -36.59
N GLN A 44 -22.41 -0.62 -37.62
CA GLN A 44 -22.68 -0.23 -39.00
C GLN A 44 -24.09 0.34 -39.18
N ASP A 45 -25.10 -0.28 -38.56
CA ASP A 45 -26.48 0.20 -38.57
C ASP A 45 -26.64 1.54 -37.84
N LEU A 46 -25.91 1.76 -36.75
CA LEU A 46 -25.90 3.02 -36.00
C LEU A 46 -25.23 4.15 -36.79
N CYS A 47 -24.06 3.87 -37.38
CA CYS A 47 -23.34 4.79 -38.26
C CYS A 47 -24.20 5.20 -39.46
N SER A 48 -24.91 4.26 -40.07
CA SER A 48 -25.85 4.53 -41.17
C SER A 48 -27.00 5.44 -40.73
N GLY A 49 -27.44 5.34 -39.47
CA GLY A 49 -28.50 6.21 -38.93
C GLY A 49 -28.06 7.66 -38.66
N TRP A 50 -26.75 7.92 -38.57
CA TRP A 50 -26.16 9.26 -38.40
C TRP A 50 -25.30 9.69 -39.61
N ASP A 51 -25.45 9.02 -40.76
CA ASP A 51 -24.69 9.29 -41.99
C ASP A 51 -23.15 9.32 -41.80
N LEU A 52 -22.64 8.50 -40.87
CA LEU A 52 -21.21 8.40 -40.59
C LEU A 52 -20.52 7.44 -41.56
N SER A 53 -19.39 7.91 -42.11
CA SER A 53 -18.48 7.08 -42.92
C SER A 53 -17.55 6.25 -42.03
N ASP A 54 -17.02 5.15 -42.58
CA ASP A 54 -16.05 4.24 -41.93
C ASP A 54 -16.50 3.67 -40.56
N PRO A 55 -17.51 2.78 -40.51
CA PRO A 55 -18.01 2.20 -39.27
C PRO A 55 -16.95 1.53 -38.39
N GLU A 56 -15.86 1.01 -38.99
CA GLU A 56 -14.73 0.42 -38.25
C GLU A 56 -13.97 1.41 -37.35
N GLN A 57 -14.14 2.72 -37.57
CA GLN A 57 -13.52 3.75 -36.72
C GLN A 57 -14.31 4.04 -35.44
N TYR A 58 -15.45 3.39 -35.24
CA TYR A 58 -16.33 3.62 -34.11
C TYR A 58 -16.49 2.36 -33.24
N ALA A 59 -16.80 2.60 -31.97
CA ALA A 59 -17.15 1.57 -31.01
C ALA A 59 -18.18 2.10 -30.02
N LEU A 60 -18.89 1.17 -29.38
CA LEU A 60 -19.84 1.50 -28.31
C LEU A 60 -19.11 1.60 -26.98
N LYS A 61 -19.51 2.56 -26.15
CA LYS A 61 -19.10 2.72 -24.75
C LYS A 61 -20.34 2.78 -23.87
N PHE A 62 -20.22 2.36 -22.62
CA PHE A 62 -21.24 2.70 -21.62
C PHE A 62 -21.25 4.22 -21.37
N SER A 63 -22.44 4.82 -21.19
CA SER A 63 -22.62 6.26 -20.91
C SER A 63 -22.91 6.53 -19.42
N GLU A 64 -22.73 5.53 -18.56
CA GLU A 64 -23.05 5.63 -17.14
C GLU A 64 -21.95 6.38 -16.38
N LYS A 65 -22.31 7.11 -15.32
CA LYS A 65 -21.31 7.82 -14.48
C LYS A 65 -20.27 6.88 -13.86
N THR A 66 -20.66 5.63 -13.64
CA THR A 66 -19.85 4.58 -12.99
C THR A 66 -19.19 3.63 -13.97
N ASN A 67 -19.62 3.61 -15.24
CA ASN A 67 -19.07 2.71 -16.25
C ASN A 67 -19.00 3.46 -17.59
N GLN A 68 -17.78 3.75 -18.01
CA GLN A 68 -17.48 4.35 -19.32
C GLN A 68 -16.62 3.43 -20.18
N ASN A 69 -16.64 2.13 -19.88
CA ASN A 69 -15.82 1.17 -20.59
C ASN A 69 -16.34 0.91 -22.00
N TYR A 70 -15.46 0.47 -22.89
CA TYR A 70 -15.81 -0.01 -24.22
C TYR A 70 -16.62 -1.30 -24.14
N VAL A 71 -17.65 -1.37 -24.99
CA VAL A 71 -18.42 -2.58 -25.22
C VAL A 71 -17.66 -3.46 -26.20
N THR A 72 -17.42 -4.69 -25.79
CA THR A 72 -16.76 -5.75 -26.55
C THR A 72 -17.69 -6.96 -26.63
N GLU A 73 -17.36 -7.90 -27.50
CA GLU A 73 -18.11 -9.16 -27.58
C GLU A 73 -18.07 -9.96 -26.26
N LYS A 74 -17.10 -9.69 -25.37
CA LYS A 74 -16.95 -10.36 -24.09
C LYS A 74 -17.84 -9.79 -22.98
N ASN A 75 -18.15 -8.49 -23.02
CA ASN A 75 -18.91 -7.79 -21.96
C ASN A 75 -20.29 -7.28 -22.41
N ARG A 76 -20.68 -7.49 -23.68
CA ARG A 76 -21.99 -7.08 -24.23
C ARG A 76 -23.21 -7.61 -23.45
N ASN A 77 -23.04 -8.70 -22.73
CA ASN A 77 -24.03 -9.29 -21.84
C ASN A 77 -24.37 -8.41 -20.63
N GLU A 78 -23.54 -7.41 -20.30
CA GLU A 78 -23.81 -6.42 -19.26
C GLU A 78 -24.88 -5.40 -19.67
N ILE A 79 -25.15 -5.27 -20.98
CA ILE A 79 -26.16 -4.36 -21.52
C ILE A 79 -27.56 -4.85 -21.14
N LYS A 80 -28.33 -4.00 -20.45
CA LYS A 80 -29.69 -4.30 -19.98
C LYS A 80 -30.71 -3.44 -20.72
N ASN A 81 -31.99 -3.81 -20.59
CA ASN A 81 -33.10 -2.97 -21.06
C ASN A 81 -33.03 -1.60 -20.38
N GLY A 82 -33.05 -0.54 -21.19
CA GLY A 82 -32.93 0.84 -20.73
C GLY A 82 -31.49 1.35 -20.59
N SER A 83 -30.48 0.53 -20.88
CA SER A 83 -29.08 1.00 -20.89
C SER A 83 -28.88 2.12 -21.91
N VAL A 84 -28.09 3.11 -21.51
CA VAL A 84 -27.66 4.22 -22.35
C VAL A 84 -26.20 4.00 -22.73
N LEU A 85 -25.96 3.85 -24.02
CA LEU A 85 -24.63 3.71 -24.61
C LEU A 85 -24.27 4.98 -25.36
N ARG A 86 -22.98 5.14 -25.64
CA ARG A 86 -22.45 6.19 -26.49
C ARG A 86 -21.69 5.58 -27.66
N LEU A 87 -21.90 6.08 -28.86
CA LEU A 87 -21.01 5.82 -29.98
C LEU A 87 -19.82 6.78 -29.91
N ALA A 88 -18.62 6.23 -29.84
CA ALA A 88 -17.38 6.98 -29.77
C ALA A 88 -16.35 6.40 -30.75
N PHE A 89 -15.23 7.08 -30.95
CA PHE A 89 -14.13 6.51 -31.73
C PHE A 89 -13.62 5.20 -31.11
N SER A 90 -13.30 4.25 -31.98
CA SER A 90 -12.82 2.93 -31.60
C SER A 90 -11.47 3.03 -30.88
N PRO A 91 -11.15 2.08 -29.99
CA PRO A 91 -9.85 2.05 -29.32
C PRO A 91 -8.67 2.10 -30.30
N SER A 92 -8.78 1.39 -31.42
CA SER A 92 -7.76 1.36 -32.47
C SER A 92 -7.55 2.72 -33.13
N LYS A 93 -8.63 3.48 -33.40
CA LYS A 93 -8.56 4.83 -33.97
C LYS A 93 -7.90 5.81 -32.99
N ILE A 94 -8.35 5.81 -31.73
CA ILE A 94 -7.80 6.71 -30.71
C ILE A 94 -6.31 6.39 -30.45
N ALA A 95 -5.96 5.12 -30.33
CA ALA A 95 -4.58 4.70 -30.15
C ALA A 95 -3.70 5.15 -31.33
N TYR A 96 -4.18 4.98 -32.57
CA TYR A 96 -3.47 5.44 -33.75
C TYR A 96 -3.26 6.96 -33.75
N ASP A 97 -4.31 7.74 -33.49
CA ASP A 97 -4.23 9.20 -33.49
C ASP A 97 -3.23 9.71 -32.45
N ILE A 98 -3.28 9.16 -31.23
CA ILE A 98 -2.33 9.50 -30.15
C ILE A 98 -0.90 9.17 -30.59
N LEU A 99 -0.67 7.97 -31.14
CA LEU A 99 0.67 7.58 -31.58
C LEU A 99 1.20 8.49 -32.68
N GLN A 100 0.37 8.85 -33.66
CA GLN A 100 0.76 9.80 -34.71
C GLN A 100 1.18 11.15 -34.14
N THR A 101 0.39 11.72 -33.23
CA THR A 101 0.73 12.98 -32.55
C THR A 101 1.99 12.88 -31.68
N LEU A 102 2.25 11.72 -31.08
CA LEU A 102 3.47 11.52 -30.26
C LEU A 102 4.73 11.32 -31.10
N HIS A 103 4.60 10.77 -32.31
CA HIS A 103 5.71 10.53 -33.25
C HIS A 103 6.10 11.75 -34.09
N SER A 104 5.23 12.75 -34.25
CA SER A 104 5.55 13.97 -34.98
C SER A 104 6.64 14.78 -34.24
N GLU A 105 7.90 14.59 -34.61
CA GLU A 105 9.07 15.30 -34.06
C GLU A 105 9.27 16.71 -34.67
N GLY A 106 8.41 17.14 -35.59
CA GLY A 106 8.48 18.41 -36.30
C GLY A 106 7.66 19.54 -35.65
N SER A 107 8.35 20.36 -34.84
CA SER A 107 8.08 21.78 -34.50
C SER A 107 6.69 22.23 -33.98
N GLU A 108 6.74 22.79 -32.76
CA GLU A 108 5.84 23.80 -32.15
C GLU A 108 4.65 23.38 -31.28
N ASP A 109 3.95 22.27 -31.50
CA ASP A 109 2.75 22.03 -30.68
C ASP A 109 2.97 21.13 -29.44
N LYS A 110 3.74 21.66 -28.48
CA LYS A 110 3.82 21.06 -27.13
C LYS A 110 2.44 20.89 -26.49
N ASN A 111 1.46 21.70 -26.87
CA ASN A 111 0.10 21.63 -26.32
C ASN A 111 -0.67 20.46 -26.93
N GLU A 112 -0.57 20.21 -28.24
CA GLU A 112 -1.14 19.02 -28.88
C GLU A 112 -0.59 17.73 -28.26
N ARG A 113 0.72 17.62 -28.07
CA ARG A 113 1.32 16.44 -27.43
C ARG A 113 0.87 16.27 -25.98
N THR A 114 0.77 17.38 -25.24
CA THR A 114 0.26 17.36 -23.86
C THR A 114 -1.20 16.93 -23.82
N SER A 115 -2.02 17.39 -24.77
CA SER A 115 -3.43 17.03 -24.90
C SER A 115 -3.61 15.57 -25.33
N ALA A 116 -2.76 15.07 -26.23
CA ALA A 116 -2.73 13.67 -26.61
C ALA A 116 -2.37 12.76 -25.44
N LEU A 117 -1.39 13.14 -24.60
CA LEU A 117 -1.06 12.41 -23.37
C LEU A 117 -2.16 12.52 -22.30
N GLN A 118 -2.85 13.66 -22.22
CA GLN A 118 -4.01 13.77 -21.33
C GLN A 118 -5.11 12.80 -21.75
N LYS A 119 -5.46 12.79 -23.04
CA LYS A 119 -6.42 11.86 -23.61
C LYS A 119 -5.97 10.40 -23.44
N LEU A 120 -4.67 10.15 -23.55
CA LEU A 120 -4.09 8.83 -23.28
C LEU A 120 -4.34 8.39 -21.83
N ALA A 121 -4.06 9.26 -20.86
CA ALA A 121 -4.29 8.94 -19.44
C ALA A 121 -5.78 8.61 -19.17
N GLU A 122 -6.69 9.41 -19.73
CA GLU A 122 -8.14 9.20 -19.59
C GLU A 122 -8.61 7.89 -20.24
N CYS A 123 -8.07 7.54 -21.41
CA CYS A 123 -8.45 6.31 -22.12
C CYS A 123 -7.79 5.06 -21.54
N SER A 124 -6.62 5.19 -20.91
CA SER A 124 -5.83 4.06 -20.37
C SER A 124 -6.49 3.37 -19.18
N ILE A 125 -7.48 4.00 -18.54
CA ILE A 125 -8.32 3.41 -17.49
C ILE A 125 -9.10 2.20 -18.03
N ASP A 126 -9.43 2.18 -19.33
CA ASP A 126 -10.16 1.08 -19.96
C ASP A 126 -9.19 0.00 -20.48
N ILE A 127 -9.41 -1.24 -20.05
CA ILE A 127 -8.57 -2.40 -20.42
C ILE A 127 -8.57 -2.69 -21.93
N THR A 128 -9.69 -2.46 -22.63
CA THR A 128 -9.80 -2.67 -24.09
C THR A 128 -8.91 -1.69 -24.82
N PHE A 129 -8.91 -0.43 -24.41
CA PHE A 129 -8.02 0.58 -24.96
C PHE A 129 -6.56 0.31 -24.59
N ALA A 130 -6.27 -0.02 -23.33
CA ALA A 130 -4.92 -0.33 -22.88
C ALA A 130 -4.30 -1.48 -23.69
N LEU A 131 -5.05 -2.58 -23.89
CA LEU A 131 -4.63 -3.72 -24.72
C LEU A 131 -4.29 -3.28 -26.15
N GLU A 132 -5.17 -2.51 -26.79
CA GLU A 132 -4.95 -2.06 -28.17
C GLU A 132 -3.73 -1.13 -28.29
N PHE A 133 -3.55 -0.22 -27.34
CA PHE A 133 -2.42 0.71 -27.31
C PHE A 133 -1.08 -0.03 -27.08
N ILE A 134 -1.06 -1.01 -26.17
CA ILE A 134 0.10 -1.87 -25.90
C ILE A 134 0.45 -2.71 -27.13
N ASN A 135 -0.54 -3.32 -27.79
CA ASN A 135 -0.34 -4.12 -29.01
C ASN A 135 0.28 -3.29 -30.15
N LYS A 136 0.01 -1.99 -30.21
CA LYS A 136 0.64 -1.05 -31.16
C LYS A 136 2.01 -0.51 -30.68
N GLN A 137 2.64 -1.14 -29.70
CA GLN A 137 3.91 -0.74 -29.10
C GLN A 137 3.88 0.65 -28.42
N GLY A 138 2.70 1.13 -28.04
CA GLY A 138 2.55 2.45 -27.42
C GLY A 138 3.22 2.55 -26.05
N LEU A 139 3.21 1.48 -25.25
CA LEU A 139 3.88 1.45 -23.95
C LEU A 139 5.40 1.69 -24.07
N ALA A 140 6.06 1.06 -25.06
CA ALA A 140 7.48 1.25 -25.30
C ALA A 140 7.82 2.70 -25.68
N LEU A 141 6.93 3.37 -26.43
CA LEU A 141 7.05 4.78 -26.73
C LEU A 141 6.96 5.64 -25.45
N ILE A 142 5.99 5.38 -24.57
CA ILE A 142 5.83 6.11 -23.30
C ILE A 142 7.05 5.93 -22.39
N ILE A 143 7.57 4.70 -22.26
CA ILE A 143 8.80 4.42 -21.52
C ILE A 143 9.95 5.26 -22.09
N SER A 144 10.16 5.23 -23.41
CA SER A 144 11.23 5.99 -24.05
C SER A 144 11.06 7.52 -23.90
N LEU A 145 9.82 8.02 -23.90
CA LEU A 145 9.54 9.45 -23.69
C LEU A 145 9.90 9.91 -22.27
N ILE A 146 9.66 9.07 -21.26
CA ILE A 146 10.02 9.33 -19.86
C ILE A 146 11.54 9.24 -19.71
N GLU A 147 12.17 8.16 -20.19
CA GLU A 147 13.62 7.94 -20.09
C GLU A 147 14.46 9.04 -20.74
N ARG A 148 14.04 9.55 -21.89
CA ARG A 148 14.79 10.60 -22.61
C ARG A 148 14.68 11.98 -21.96
N GLY A 149 13.85 12.15 -20.93
CA GLY A 149 13.67 13.44 -20.25
C GLY A 149 13.12 14.56 -21.14
N LYS A 150 12.49 14.23 -22.28
CA LYS A 150 11.93 15.21 -23.22
C LYS A 150 10.64 15.85 -22.70
N CYS A 151 9.98 15.24 -21.72
CA CYS A 151 8.71 15.71 -21.15
C CYS A 151 8.97 16.56 -19.89
N GLN A 152 8.30 17.69 -19.76
CA GLN A 152 8.36 18.55 -18.57
C GLN A 152 6.96 19.04 -18.16
N GLY A 153 6.77 19.34 -16.88
CA GLY A 153 5.52 19.88 -16.34
C GLY A 153 4.30 18.97 -16.62
N ALA A 154 3.23 19.55 -17.14
CA ALA A 154 1.98 18.84 -17.44
C ALA A 154 2.15 17.66 -18.41
N MET A 155 3.05 17.78 -19.39
CA MET A 155 3.33 16.69 -20.34
C MET A 155 3.89 15.45 -19.62
N LEU A 156 4.83 15.66 -18.70
CA LEU A 156 5.42 14.58 -17.91
C LEU A 156 4.39 13.96 -16.94
N ALA A 157 3.58 14.81 -16.29
CA ALA A 157 2.52 14.34 -15.40
C ALA A 157 1.53 13.41 -16.13
N ASN A 158 1.09 13.80 -17.34
CA ASN A 158 0.18 12.99 -18.13
C ASN A 158 0.85 11.72 -18.68
N ALA A 159 2.13 11.77 -19.05
CA ALA A 159 2.89 10.59 -19.48
C ALA A 159 3.03 9.55 -18.35
N LEU A 160 3.38 9.99 -17.14
CA LEU A 160 3.50 9.11 -15.97
C LEU A 160 2.13 8.56 -15.54
N ALA A 161 1.08 9.38 -15.55
CA ALA A 161 -0.27 8.93 -15.26
C ALA A 161 -0.73 7.87 -16.29
N SER A 162 -0.52 8.13 -17.59
CA SER A 162 -0.81 7.15 -18.65
C SER A 162 -0.06 5.83 -18.42
N PHE A 163 1.22 5.91 -18.02
CA PHE A 163 2.02 4.73 -17.73
C PHE A 163 1.46 3.92 -16.55
N VAL A 164 1.06 4.58 -15.46
CA VAL A 164 0.42 3.93 -14.30
C VAL A 164 -0.82 3.16 -14.74
N GLU A 165 -1.77 3.84 -15.38
CA GLU A 165 -3.03 3.22 -15.82
C GLU A 165 -2.80 2.04 -16.79
N LEU A 166 -1.86 2.17 -17.73
CA LEU A 166 -1.52 1.07 -18.66
C LEU A 166 -0.94 -0.16 -17.95
N MET A 167 -0.10 0.05 -16.93
CA MET A 167 0.57 -1.04 -16.21
C MET A 167 -0.35 -1.69 -15.15
N ASP A 168 -1.30 -0.95 -14.59
CA ASP A 168 -2.21 -1.43 -13.54
C ASP A 168 -3.19 -2.52 -14.04
N HIS A 169 -3.43 -2.60 -15.36
CA HIS A 169 -4.18 -3.71 -15.96
C HIS A 169 -3.46 -5.07 -15.89
N GLY A 170 -2.16 -5.10 -15.54
CA GLY A 170 -1.39 -6.34 -15.44
C GLY A 170 -1.16 -7.06 -16.76
N ILE A 171 -1.31 -6.37 -17.90
CA ILE A 171 -1.11 -6.92 -19.25
C ILE A 171 0.37 -7.24 -19.49
N VAL A 172 1.27 -6.44 -18.94
CA VAL A 172 2.72 -6.51 -19.13
C VAL A 172 3.42 -6.62 -17.79
N SER A 173 4.45 -7.47 -17.70
CA SER A 173 5.26 -7.60 -16.47
C SER A 173 6.08 -6.33 -16.21
N TRP A 174 6.21 -5.94 -14.95
CA TRP A 174 7.09 -4.86 -14.49
C TRP A 174 8.59 -5.13 -14.76
N ASP A 175 8.96 -6.38 -15.08
CA ASP A 175 10.35 -6.75 -15.40
C ASP A 175 10.88 -6.14 -16.70
N ILE A 176 9.99 -5.67 -17.59
CA ILE A 176 10.40 -4.97 -18.82
C ILE A 176 11.14 -3.65 -18.56
N LEU A 177 11.00 -3.10 -17.34
CA LEU A 177 11.54 -1.79 -17.01
C LEU A 177 13.04 -1.87 -16.74
N GLU A 178 13.80 -1.13 -17.52
CA GLU A 178 15.25 -1.07 -17.40
C GLU A 178 15.70 -0.05 -16.34
N THR A 179 16.96 -0.16 -15.94
CA THR A 179 17.58 0.74 -14.96
C THR A 179 17.45 2.23 -15.32
N PRO A 180 17.60 2.67 -16.59
CA PRO A 180 17.43 4.08 -16.96
C PRO A 180 16.06 4.63 -16.61
N PHE A 181 14.98 3.88 -16.89
CA PHE A 181 13.63 4.27 -16.51
C PHE A 181 13.48 4.43 -15.00
N ILE A 182 13.92 3.42 -14.23
CA ILE A 182 13.80 3.42 -12.76
C ILE A 182 14.56 4.61 -12.16
N ASN A 183 15.76 4.88 -12.65
CA ASN A 183 16.58 6.01 -12.18
C ASN A 183 15.92 7.34 -12.49
N MET A 184 15.31 7.48 -13.68
CA MET A 184 14.61 8.70 -14.05
C MET A 184 13.40 8.94 -13.15
N VAL A 185 12.56 7.92 -12.91
CA VAL A 185 11.40 8.03 -12.02
C VAL A 185 11.82 8.31 -10.57
N ALA A 186 12.86 7.62 -10.08
CA ALA A 186 13.43 7.87 -8.75
C ALA A 186 13.95 9.32 -8.60
N SER A 187 14.54 9.89 -9.66
CA SER A 187 15.02 11.28 -9.63
C SER A 187 13.90 12.28 -9.35
N TYR A 188 12.68 12.04 -9.84
CA TYR A 188 11.53 12.90 -9.57
C TYR A 188 11.09 12.85 -8.11
N VAL A 189 11.26 11.71 -7.44
CA VAL A 189 11.00 11.57 -5.99
C VAL A 189 12.10 12.20 -5.15
N ASN A 190 13.34 12.19 -5.61
CA ASN A 190 14.47 12.76 -4.89
C ASN A 190 14.54 14.29 -4.97
N ASN A 191 14.07 14.89 -6.07
CA ASN A 191 14.14 16.34 -6.28
C ASN A 191 13.08 17.10 -5.48
N GLN A 192 13.50 17.96 -4.55
CA GLN A 192 12.59 18.83 -3.80
C GLN A 192 12.03 19.92 -4.71
N THR A 193 10.72 19.87 -5.01
CA THR A 193 10.11 20.87 -5.87
C THR A 193 8.72 21.25 -5.40
N SER A 194 8.43 22.55 -5.47
CA SER A 194 7.32 23.20 -4.78
C SER A 194 6.15 23.58 -5.70
N ARG A 195 6.09 23.09 -6.94
CA ARG A 195 5.02 23.47 -7.89
C ARG A 195 3.87 22.44 -7.92
N PRO A 196 2.60 22.88 -8.06
CA PRO A 196 1.44 21.97 -8.08
C PRO A 196 1.45 20.94 -9.23
N GLN A 197 1.95 21.30 -10.42
CA GLN A 197 2.02 20.36 -11.55
C GLN A 197 3.08 19.27 -11.33
N GLU A 198 4.12 19.58 -10.56
CA GLU A 198 5.16 18.63 -10.16
C GLU A 198 4.66 17.71 -9.05
N ALA A 199 3.59 18.08 -8.32
CA ALA A 199 2.95 17.19 -7.35
C ALA A 199 2.40 15.94 -8.04
N LYS A 200 1.73 16.07 -9.19
CA LYS A 200 1.25 14.90 -9.97
C LYS A 200 2.41 14.02 -10.44
N VAL A 201 3.51 14.63 -10.88
CA VAL A 201 4.74 13.90 -11.27
C VAL A 201 5.26 13.07 -10.09
N VAL A 202 5.39 13.67 -8.90
CA VAL A 202 5.84 12.97 -7.69
C VAL A 202 4.87 11.88 -7.27
N GLN A 203 3.55 12.14 -7.31
CA GLN A 203 2.51 11.16 -6.97
C GLN A 203 2.61 9.92 -7.86
N SER A 204 2.62 10.09 -9.19
CA SER A 204 2.77 8.97 -10.12
C SER A 204 4.13 8.29 -9.97
N SER A 205 5.20 9.03 -9.73
CA SER A 205 6.53 8.44 -9.55
C SER A 205 6.61 7.55 -8.32
N LEU A 206 6.05 7.98 -7.19
CA LEU A 206 5.96 7.18 -5.97
C LEU A 206 5.13 5.90 -6.20
N SER A 207 3.98 6.02 -6.86
CA SER A 207 3.11 4.89 -7.21
C SER A 207 3.81 3.89 -8.15
N ILE A 208 4.52 4.37 -9.18
CA ILE A 208 5.29 3.52 -10.09
C ILE A 208 6.36 2.74 -9.32
N LEU A 209 7.12 3.40 -8.44
CA LEU A 209 8.18 2.75 -7.68
C LEU A 209 7.63 1.75 -6.67
N GLU A 210 6.50 2.05 -6.04
CA GLU A 210 5.78 1.12 -5.17
C GLU A 210 5.37 -0.13 -5.97
N SER A 211 4.72 0.05 -7.12
CA SER A 211 4.30 -1.07 -7.97
C SER A 211 5.49 -1.89 -8.48
N ILE A 212 6.63 -1.26 -8.80
CA ILE A 212 7.87 -1.99 -9.13
C ILE A 212 8.33 -2.86 -7.96
N VAL A 213 8.37 -2.31 -6.75
CA VAL A 213 8.81 -3.03 -5.54
C VAL A 213 7.87 -4.21 -5.22
N LEU A 214 6.56 -4.01 -5.35
CA LEU A 214 5.56 -5.04 -5.05
C LEU A 214 5.56 -6.18 -6.08
N ASN A 215 5.74 -5.84 -7.36
CA ASN A 215 5.55 -6.76 -8.48
C ASN A 215 6.85 -7.31 -9.10
N SER A 216 8.03 -6.76 -8.79
CA SER A 216 9.32 -7.28 -9.27
C SER A 216 10.39 -7.36 -8.17
N SER A 217 10.66 -8.58 -7.70
CA SER A 217 11.73 -8.83 -6.72
C SER A 217 13.12 -8.49 -7.27
N ALA A 218 13.33 -8.62 -8.58
CA ALA A 218 14.61 -8.32 -9.22
C ALA A 218 14.94 -6.81 -9.21
N LYS A 219 13.92 -5.96 -9.18
CA LYS A 219 14.08 -4.50 -9.24
C LYS A 219 14.05 -3.82 -7.86
N TYR A 220 13.68 -4.56 -6.80
CA TYR A 220 13.70 -4.08 -5.40
C TYR A 220 15.01 -3.35 -5.06
N GLY A 221 16.15 -4.00 -5.29
CA GLY A 221 17.46 -3.47 -4.91
C GLY A 221 17.84 -2.20 -5.67
N GLN A 222 17.31 -2.02 -6.88
CA GLN A 222 17.52 -0.80 -7.67
C GLN A 222 16.69 0.36 -7.10
N VAL A 223 15.40 0.14 -6.80
CA VAL A 223 14.54 1.18 -6.20
C VAL A 223 15.07 1.62 -4.83
N GLU A 224 15.45 0.65 -3.99
CA GLU A 224 16.02 0.91 -2.66
C GLU A 224 17.29 1.76 -2.73
N LYS A 225 18.17 1.49 -3.71
CA LYS A 225 19.41 2.24 -3.89
C LYS A 225 19.17 3.67 -4.36
N GLU A 226 18.25 3.86 -5.30
CA GLU A 226 18.01 5.17 -5.92
C GLU A 226 17.13 6.08 -5.05
N VAL A 227 16.22 5.51 -4.24
CA VAL A 227 15.34 6.27 -3.35
C VAL A 227 15.68 6.00 -1.90
N GLY A 228 16.57 6.82 -1.36
CA GLY A 228 16.97 6.73 0.03
C GLY A 228 15.82 7.01 1.01
N PHE A 229 15.78 6.26 2.10
CA PHE A 229 14.78 6.42 3.17
C PHE A 229 14.60 7.88 3.66
N PRO A 230 15.66 8.70 3.85
CA PRO A 230 15.50 10.10 4.25
C PRO A 230 14.68 10.93 3.26
N ASN A 231 14.78 10.66 1.96
CA ASN A 231 13.99 11.36 0.94
C ASN A 231 12.51 10.98 1.06
N LEU A 232 12.19 9.73 1.40
CA LEU A 232 10.81 9.31 1.65
C LEU A 232 10.22 9.96 2.91
N VAL A 233 11.00 10.06 3.99
CA VAL A 233 10.59 10.77 5.21
C VAL A 233 10.29 12.24 4.91
N LEU A 234 11.13 12.90 4.10
CA LEU A 234 10.88 14.27 3.65
C LEU A 234 9.56 14.40 2.87
N ARG A 235 9.13 13.38 2.12
CA ARG A 235 7.82 13.38 1.44
C ARG A 235 6.64 13.26 2.38
N LEU A 236 6.81 12.65 3.56
CA LEU A 236 5.79 12.65 4.61
C LEU A 236 5.57 14.04 5.22
N GLU A 237 6.56 14.94 5.15
CA GLU A 237 6.45 16.35 5.57
C GLU A 237 5.74 17.24 4.52
N ASN A 238 5.36 16.68 3.36
CA ASN A 238 4.68 17.44 2.31
C ASN A 238 3.24 17.81 2.72
N GLN A 239 2.75 18.96 2.29
CA GLN A 239 1.37 19.39 2.56
C GLN A 239 0.32 18.61 1.74
N ASN A 240 0.73 17.88 0.71
CA ASN A 240 -0.17 17.14 -0.15
C ASN A 240 -0.44 15.73 0.41
N PRO A 241 -1.68 15.42 0.83
CA PRO A 241 -1.99 14.15 1.49
C PRO A 241 -1.78 12.92 0.59
N ILE A 242 -1.95 13.06 -0.72
CA ILE A 242 -1.73 11.97 -1.68
C ILE A 242 -0.23 11.66 -1.80
N ILE A 243 0.64 12.69 -1.74
CA ILE A 243 2.10 12.46 -1.73
C ILE A 243 2.51 11.77 -0.43
N GLN A 244 1.98 12.21 0.71
CA GLN A 244 2.25 11.57 2.00
C GLN A 244 1.83 10.09 1.98
N GLN A 245 0.65 9.80 1.43
CA GLN A 245 0.13 8.45 1.30
C GLN A 245 1.01 7.57 0.42
N ASN A 246 1.33 8.01 -0.80
CA ASN A 246 2.17 7.24 -1.73
C ASN A 246 3.59 7.06 -1.19
N ALA A 247 4.12 8.03 -0.45
CA ALA A 247 5.42 7.90 0.21
C ALA A 247 5.38 6.84 1.31
N LEU A 248 4.34 6.83 2.15
CA LEU A 248 4.16 5.80 3.17
C LEU A 248 3.91 4.42 2.55
N SER A 249 3.16 4.35 1.45
CA SER A 249 2.92 3.11 0.71
C SER A 249 4.22 2.53 0.14
N LEU A 250 5.08 3.36 -0.45
CA LEU A 250 6.41 2.94 -0.90
C LEU A 250 7.31 2.51 0.26
N ILE A 251 7.27 3.20 1.41
CA ILE A 251 7.97 2.75 2.63
C ILE A 251 7.49 1.36 3.06
N ASN A 252 6.16 1.15 3.10
CA ASN A 252 5.55 -0.13 3.46
C ASN A 252 5.94 -1.24 2.47
N ALA A 253 5.93 -0.95 1.16
CA ALA A 253 6.33 -1.89 0.12
C ALA A 253 7.81 -2.30 0.27
N LEU A 254 8.71 -1.32 0.49
CA LEU A 254 10.13 -1.59 0.75
C LEU A 254 10.30 -2.41 2.02
N PHE A 255 9.60 -2.06 3.10
CA PHE A 255 9.66 -2.78 4.36
C PHE A 255 9.15 -4.23 4.23
N LEU A 256 8.04 -4.44 3.53
CA LEU A 256 7.47 -5.76 3.29
C LEU A 256 8.42 -6.68 2.50
N LYS A 257 9.09 -6.15 1.47
CA LYS A 257 9.98 -6.92 0.58
C LYS A 257 11.43 -7.03 1.06
N ALA A 258 11.82 -6.22 2.04
CA ALA A 258 13.15 -6.25 2.62
C ALA A 258 13.50 -7.60 3.28
N ASP A 259 14.78 -7.94 3.29
CA ASP A 259 15.31 -9.07 4.06
C ASP A 259 15.21 -8.82 5.59
N PRO A 260 15.33 -9.85 6.44
CA PRO A 260 15.17 -9.71 7.88
C PRO A 260 16.09 -8.69 8.56
N ALA A 261 17.33 -8.53 8.08
CA ALA A 261 18.27 -7.57 8.67
C ALA A 261 17.84 -6.13 8.35
N LYS A 262 17.46 -5.89 7.09
CA LYS A 262 16.97 -4.58 6.64
C LYS A 262 15.63 -4.20 7.24
N ARG A 263 14.72 -5.17 7.41
CA ARG A 263 13.46 -4.97 8.14
C ARG A 263 13.69 -4.36 9.53
N LYS A 264 14.68 -4.87 10.28
CA LYS A 264 15.08 -4.34 11.58
C LYS A 264 15.61 -2.90 11.48
N ILE A 265 16.41 -2.59 10.45
CA ILE A 265 16.91 -1.23 10.20
C ILE A 265 15.75 -0.27 9.91
N ILE A 266 14.87 -0.60 8.96
CA ILE A 266 13.71 0.23 8.58
C ILE A 266 12.82 0.50 9.80
N ALA A 267 12.46 -0.54 10.56
CA ALA A 267 11.66 -0.38 11.77
C ALA A 267 12.36 0.49 12.83
N SER A 268 13.68 0.33 13.01
CA SER A 268 14.44 1.16 13.94
C SER A 268 14.39 2.64 13.54
N THR A 269 14.50 2.94 12.24
CA THR A 269 14.40 4.30 11.69
C THR A 269 13.00 4.88 11.87
N LEU A 270 11.95 4.10 11.56
CA LEU A 270 10.55 4.48 11.77
C LEU A 270 10.25 4.78 13.25
N CYS A 271 10.86 4.02 14.17
CA CYS A 271 10.69 4.20 15.61
C CYS A 271 11.52 5.35 16.21
N THR A 272 12.40 5.99 15.45
CA THR A 272 13.14 7.17 15.94
C THR A 272 12.17 8.30 16.28
N LYS A 273 12.52 9.10 17.31
CA LYS A 273 11.71 10.26 17.72
C LYS A 273 11.44 11.22 16.56
N GLN A 274 12.43 11.41 15.66
CA GLN A 274 12.31 12.29 14.50
C GLN A 274 11.21 11.81 13.55
N VAL A 275 11.27 10.57 13.06
CA VAL A 275 10.30 10.05 12.08
C VAL A 275 8.92 9.89 12.70
N ARG A 276 8.85 9.43 13.97
CA ARG A 276 7.58 9.37 14.71
C ARG A 276 6.90 10.73 14.84
N ASN A 277 7.69 11.79 15.09
CA ASN A 277 7.15 13.15 15.16
C ASN A 277 6.66 13.63 13.80
N VAL A 278 7.36 13.31 12.71
CA VAL A 278 6.91 13.63 11.34
C VAL A 278 5.55 13.01 11.06
N ILE A 279 5.38 11.71 11.32
CA ILE A 279 4.10 11.01 11.13
C ILE A 279 3.02 11.60 12.06
N LEU A 280 3.36 11.82 13.33
CA LEU A 280 2.40 12.35 14.30
C LEU A 280 1.90 13.75 13.90
N GLN A 281 2.80 14.67 13.56
CA GLN A 281 2.45 16.07 13.30
C GLN A 281 1.85 16.27 11.91
N ASN A 282 2.37 15.59 10.88
CA ASN A 282 1.97 15.86 9.50
C ASN A 282 0.86 14.93 8.99
N ILE A 283 0.60 13.80 9.65
CA ILE A 283 -0.39 12.80 9.20
C ILE A 283 -1.49 12.60 10.24
N ILE A 284 -1.14 12.37 11.52
CA ILE A 284 -2.13 12.01 12.56
C ILE A 284 -2.81 13.24 13.17
N GLN A 285 -2.03 14.28 13.50
CA GLN A 285 -2.49 15.50 14.16
C GLN A 285 -2.65 16.66 13.18
N THR A 286 -3.17 16.36 11.98
CA THR A 286 -3.46 17.37 10.97
C THR A 286 -4.53 18.33 11.47
N SER A 287 -4.53 19.55 10.93
CA SER A 287 -5.50 20.60 11.28
C SER A 287 -6.95 20.21 10.99
N SER A 288 -7.18 19.26 10.06
CA SER A 288 -8.50 18.70 9.77
C SER A 288 -9.01 17.74 10.84
N GLY A 289 -8.13 17.18 11.69
CA GLY A 289 -8.48 16.23 12.75
C GLY A 289 -8.91 14.83 12.27
N GLU A 290 -8.97 14.60 10.96
CA GLU A 290 -9.39 13.34 10.35
C GLU A 290 -8.31 12.79 9.42
N VAL A 291 -8.04 11.49 9.55
CA VAL A 291 -7.16 10.71 8.67
C VAL A 291 -8.06 9.97 7.66
N GLY A 292 -7.85 10.19 6.36
CA GLY A 292 -8.60 9.50 5.31
C GLY A 292 -8.40 7.98 5.34
N SER A 293 -9.39 7.22 4.86
CA SER A 293 -9.40 5.75 4.92
C SER A 293 -8.15 5.09 4.33
N GLU A 294 -7.66 5.61 3.21
CA GLU A 294 -6.50 5.08 2.51
C GLU A 294 -5.19 5.34 3.29
N MET A 295 -5.02 6.55 3.82
CA MET A 295 -3.90 6.84 4.72
C MET A 295 -3.97 6.01 6.01
N ALA A 296 -5.17 5.83 6.58
CA ALA A 296 -5.36 4.99 7.76
C ALA A 296 -4.96 3.53 7.48
N HIS A 297 -5.28 3.01 6.28
CA HIS A 297 -4.81 1.71 5.83
C HIS A 297 -3.27 1.65 5.78
N GLN A 298 -2.61 2.66 5.22
CA GLN A 298 -1.14 2.69 5.16
C GLN A 298 -0.48 2.75 6.54
N LEU A 299 -1.06 3.49 7.50
CA LEU A 299 -0.60 3.51 8.89
C LEU A 299 -0.80 2.14 9.58
N TYR A 300 -1.93 1.48 9.32
CA TYR A 300 -2.20 0.14 9.82
C TYR A 300 -1.18 -0.88 9.29
N VAL A 301 -0.87 -0.84 7.99
CA VAL A 301 0.15 -1.71 7.38
C VAL A 301 1.52 -1.47 8.03
N MET A 302 1.93 -0.20 8.17
CA MET A 302 3.20 0.16 8.81
C MET A 302 3.27 -0.39 10.25
N GLN A 303 2.21 -0.20 11.04
CA GLN A 303 2.13 -0.68 12.41
C GLN A 303 2.21 -2.21 12.47
N THR A 304 1.49 -2.89 11.57
CA THR A 304 1.50 -4.36 11.46
C THR A 304 2.89 -4.89 11.13
N LEU A 305 3.60 -4.26 10.19
CA LEU A 305 4.97 -4.64 9.83
C LEU A 305 5.94 -4.42 10.99
N CYS A 306 5.81 -3.31 11.73
CA CYS A 306 6.63 -3.04 12.93
C CYS A 306 6.40 -4.08 14.03
N PHE A 307 5.14 -4.39 14.36
CA PHE A 307 4.82 -5.38 15.39
C PHE A 307 5.16 -6.81 14.94
N GLY A 308 5.04 -7.12 13.65
CA GLY A 308 5.44 -8.42 13.10
C GLY A 308 6.91 -8.77 13.36
N LEU A 309 7.78 -7.78 13.59
CA LEU A 309 9.18 -8.06 13.97
C LEU A 309 9.33 -8.66 15.37
N LEU A 310 8.34 -8.47 16.24
CA LEU A 310 8.34 -9.02 17.60
C LEU A 310 7.95 -10.50 17.62
N GLU A 311 7.33 -11.00 16.55
CA GLU A 311 6.85 -12.38 16.44
C GLU A 311 7.98 -13.41 16.58
N GLU A 312 9.15 -13.12 16.01
CA GLU A 312 10.34 -13.96 16.13
C GLU A 312 10.71 -14.15 17.61
N ARG A 313 10.82 -13.05 18.36
CA ARG A 313 11.17 -13.08 19.79
C ARG A 313 10.06 -13.66 20.65
N MET A 314 8.80 -13.40 20.30
CA MET A 314 7.62 -13.94 20.98
C MET A 314 7.56 -15.48 20.92
N ASN A 315 7.99 -16.05 19.79
CA ASN A 315 7.99 -17.50 19.55
C ASN A 315 9.35 -18.16 19.83
N THR A 316 10.36 -17.40 20.24
CA THR A 316 11.66 -17.92 20.65
C THR A 316 11.55 -18.42 22.09
N LYS A 317 11.90 -19.68 22.33
CA LYS A 317 12.02 -20.25 23.68
C LYS A 317 13.38 -19.92 24.27
N MET A 318 13.45 -19.79 25.59
CA MET A 318 14.72 -19.70 26.32
C MET A 318 15.58 -20.94 26.09
N ASP A 319 16.80 -20.73 25.59
CA ASP A 319 17.83 -21.76 25.50
C ASP A 319 18.56 -21.85 26.86
N PRO A 320 18.63 -23.04 27.49
CA PRO A 320 19.38 -23.25 28.72
C PRO A 320 20.87 -22.87 28.63
N GLN A 321 21.47 -22.84 27.44
CA GLN A 321 22.87 -22.50 27.21
C GLN A 321 23.10 -21.01 26.87
N ASP A 322 22.04 -20.21 26.72
CA ASP A 322 22.15 -18.78 26.38
C ASP A 322 22.63 -17.97 27.60
N GLN A 323 23.93 -17.70 27.63
CA GLN A 323 24.57 -16.94 28.70
C GLN A 323 24.04 -15.50 28.81
N ASP A 324 23.74 -14.84 27.68
CA ASP A 324 23.26 -13.45 27.68
C ASP A 324 21.88 -13.37 28.35
N ALA A 325 21.00 -14.31 28.02
CA ALA A 325 19.69 -14.38 28.64
C ALA A 325 19.76 -14.70 30.15
N HIS A 326 20.67 -15.59 30.57
CA HIS A 326 20.91 -15.83 32.00
C HIS A 326 21.45 -14.60 32.73
N GLU A 327 22.34 -13.84 32.10
CA GLU A 327 22.84 -12.57 32.67
C GLU A 327 21.74 -11.52 32.78
N LYS A 328 20.85 -11.41 31.79
CA LYS A 328 19.65 -10.55 31.86
C LYS A 328 18.74 -10.91 33.04
N ILE A 329 18.53 -12.19 33.31
CA ILE A 329 17.74 -12.64 34.48
C ILE A 329 18.44 -12.27 35.80
N LYS A 330 19.77 -12.41 35.89
CA LYS A 330 20.55 -11.97 37.05
C LYS A 330 20.51 -10.45 37.22
N GLU A 331 20.55 -9.71 36.12
CA GLU A 331 20.47 -8.26 36.11
C GLU A 331 19.15 -7.75 36.70
N LEU A 332 18.01 -8.36 36.35
CA LEU A 332 16.71 -8.03 36.97
C LEU A 332 16.78 -8.11 38.49
N ARG A 333 17.32 -9.21 39.02
CA ARG A 333 17.52 -9.39 40.47
C ARG A 333 18.43 -8.31 41.06
N LYS A 334 19.55 -8.03 40.39
CA LYS A 334 20.52 -7.03 40.85
C LYS A 334 19.90 -5.64 40.92
N ILE A 335 19.17 -5.21 39.89
CA ILE A 335 18.52 -3.90 39.86
C ILE A 335 17.48 -3.79 40.99
N ALA A 336 16.70 -4.86 41.24
CA ALA A 336 15.63 -4.83 42.24
C ALA A 336 16.13 -4.81 43.70
N PHE A 337 17.22 -5.51 44.03
CA PHE A 337 17.60 -5.76 45.43
C PHE A 337 18.99 -5.24 45.83
N GLU A 338 19.88 -4.94 44.88
CA GLU A 338 21.26 -4.56 45.18
C GLU A 338 21.52 -3.05 45.05
N LEU A 339 20.64 -2.27 44.42
CA LEU A 339 20.85 -0.83 44.17
C LEU A 339 20.98 0.02 45.46
N ASP A 340 20.30 -0.37 46.55
CA ASP A 340 20.29 0.37 47.82
C ASP A 340 21.49 0.09 48.74
N THR A 341 22.40 -0.82 48.36
CA THR A 341 23.48 -1.27 49.27
C THR A 341 24.73 -0.38 49.27
N ILE A 342 24.79 0.66 48.43
CA ILE A 342 25.96 1.55 48.33
C ILE A 342 25.95 2.63 49.44
N SER A 343 24.82 2.87 50.09
CA SER A 343 24.65 3.98 51.06
C SER A 343 24.62 3.56 52.55
N GLY A 344 24.80 2.29 52.88
CA GLY A 344 24.74 1.81 54.26
C GLY A 344 25.66 0.62 54.50
N GLY A 345 26.77 0.87 55.20
CA GLY A 345 27.78 -0.13 55.49
C GLY A 345 27.25 -1.28 56.33
N ASP A 346 27.03 -2.43 55.71
CA ASP A 346 27.13 -3.73 56.38
C ASP A 346 27.37 -4.86 55.34
N ALA A 347 28.55 -4.83 54.70
CA ALA A 347 28.95 -5.77 53.64
C ALA A 347 29.14 -7.22 54.13
N ASN A 348 29.09 -7.49 55.43
CA ASN A 348 29.42 -8.80 56.02
C ASN A 348 28.22 -9.67 56.41
N ARG A 349 26.97 -9.22 56.23
CA ARG A 349 25.77 -9.97 56.68
C ARG A 349 24.92 -10.62 55.60
N ARG A 350 25.21 -10.45 54.31
CA ARG A 350 24.31 -10.90 53.22
C ARG A 350 24.96 -11.65 52.05
N GLN A 351 26.18 -12.17 52.22
CA GLN A 351 26.87 -12.95 51.17
C GLN A 351 26.12 -14.24 50.72
N LEU A 352 25.02 -14.64 51.37
CA LEU A 352 24.31 -15.90 51.16
C LEU A 352 22.79 -15.77 51.33
N SER A 353 22.15 -14.70 50.83
CA SER A 353 20.73 -14.88 50.44
C SER A 353 20.74 -15.93 49.32
N PRO A 354 20.11 -17.10 49.45
CA PRO A 354 20.07 -18.05 48.34
C PRO A 354 19.40 -17.33 47.19
N PHE A 355 20.05 -17.24 46.01
CA PHE A 355 19.50 -16.58 44.83
C PHE A 355 18.05 -17.02 44.52
N THR A 356 17.72 -18.26 44.87
CA THR A 356 16.37 -18.83 44.88
C THR A 356 15.33 -17.99 45.65
N LYS A 357 15.67 -17.45 46.84
CA LYS A 357 14.77 -16.58 47.61
C LYS A 357 14.49 -15.27 46.89
N ASP A 358 15.48 -14.71 46.22
CA ASP A 358 15.33 -13.45 45.49
C ASP A 358 14.50 -13.65 44.22
N TYR A 359 14.68 -14.76 43.51
CA TYR A 359 13.83 -15.14 42.36
C TYR A 359 12.39 -15.46 42.79
N LYS A 360 12.20 -16.09 43.96
CA LYS A 360 10.88 -16.24 44.56
C LYS A 360 10.24 -14.88 44.88
N LYS A 361 11.00 -13.95 45.45
CA LYS A 361 10.55 -12.57 45.75
C LYS A 361 10.26 -11.74 44.49
N LEU A 362 10.95 -12.01 43.39
CA LEU A 362 10.62 -11.47 42.06
C LEU A 362 9.34 -12.07 41.49
N GLY A 363 8.80 -13.12 42.10
CA GLY A 363 7.54 -13.74 41.67
C GLY A 363 7.67 -14.62 40.44
N PHE A 364 8.84 -15.24 40.19
CA PHE A 364 8.95 -16.29 39.18
C PHE A 364 8.18 -17.56 39.57
N LYS A 365 7.74 -18.34 38.58
CA LYS A 365 7.14 -19.67 38.78
C LYS A 365 8.19 -20.66 39.23
N TYR A 366 9.35 -20.67 38.58
CA TYR A 366 10.49 -21.50 38.93
C TYR A 366 11.56 -20.68 39.66
N ASP A 367 11.56 -20.73 40.99
CA ASP A 367 12.49 -19.98 41.86
C ASP A 367 13.93 -20.50 41.80
N ILE A 368 14.13 -21.80 41.56
CA ILE A 368 15.46 -22.41 41.39
C ILE A 368 16.06 -22.07 40.02
N ASN A 369 15.23 -22.10 38.97
CA ASN A 369 15.65 -21.85 37.60
C ASN A 369 14.61 -20.99 36.85
N PRO A 370 14.64 -19.66 37.02
CA PRO A 370 13.67 -18.74 36.39
C PRO A 370 13.72 -18.74 34.86
N ALA A 371 14.78 -19.28 34.24
CA ALA A 371 14.85 -19.44 32.79
C ALA A 371 13.68 -20.28 32.24
N LEU A 372 13.14 -21.21 33.04
CA LEU A 372 12.04 -22.07 32.66
C LEU A 372 10.73 -21.28 32.42
N ASP A 373 10.54 -20.13 33.06
CA ASP A 373 9.36 -19.26 32.86
C ASP A 373 9.28 -18.72 31.42
N PHE A 374 10.41 -18.70 30.69
CA PHE A 374 10.51 -18.17 29.31
C PHE A 374 10.56 -19.28 28.24
N THR A 375 10.27 -20.53 28.61
CA THR A 375 10.20 -21.66 27.67
C THR A 375 8.82 -21.86 27.04
N GLU A 376 7.78 -21.28 27.64
CA GLU A 376 6.42 -21.26 27.11
C GLU A 376 6.28 -20.13 26.08
N THR A 377 5.76 -20.46 24.89
CA THR A 377 5.55 -19.52 23.79
C THR A 377 4.09 -19.56 23.33
N PRO A 378 3.42 -18.40 23.15
CA PRO A 378 3.87 -17.04 23.50
C PRO A 378 3.90 -16.81 25.04
N PRO A 379 4.67 -15.83 25.56
CA PRO A 379 5.45 -14.83 24.84
C PRO A 379 6.96 -15.15 24.76
N GLY A 380 7.41 -16.30 25.27
CA GLY A 380 8.81 -16.73 25.21
C GLY A 380 9.80 -15.65 25.66
N MET A 381 10.82 -15.44 24.84
CA MET A 381 11.90 -14.50 25.13
C MET A 381 11.51 -13.02 25.05
N LEU A 382 10.39 -12.67 24.39
CA LEU A 382 9.90 -11.29 24.35
C LEU A 382 9.56 -10.78 25.75
N ALA A 383 9.05 -11.64 26.64
CA ALA A 383 8.78 -11.25 28.02
C ALA A 383 10.05 -10.83 28.77
N LEU A 384 11.14 -11.59 28.61
CA LEU A 384 12.43 -11.22 29.22
C LEU A 384 12.93 -9.88 28.68
N ASP A 385 12.83 -9.65 27.37
CA ASP A 385 13.24 -8.38 26.75
C ASP A 385 12.42 -7.20 27.31
N CYS A 386 11.10 -7.35 27.47
CA CYS A 386 10.23 -6.33 28.09
C CYS A 386 10.56 -6.07 29.56
N MET A 387 10.80 -7.13 30.35
CA MET A 387 11.17 -7.01 31.76
C MET A 387 12.49 -6.26 31.92
N VAL A 388 13.51 -6.61 31.12
CA VAL A 388 14.81 -5.94 31.12
C VAL A 388 14.70 -4.51 30.64
N TYR A 389 13.87 -4.24 29.62
CA TYR A 389 13.59 -2.88 29.17
C TYR A 389 13.01 -2.02 30.31
N PHE A 390 12.01 -2.53 31.03
CA PHE A 390 11.40 -1.82 32.16
C PHE A 390 12.42 -1.57 33.29
N ALA A 391 13.19 -2.60 33.65
CA ALA A 391 14.20 -2.50 34.70
C ALA A 391 15.31 -1.50 34.37
N ARG A 392 15.75 -1.41 33.10
CA ARG A 392 16.82 -0.50 32.68
C ARG A 392 16.37 0.94 32.47
N ASN A 393 15.18 1.15 31.90
CA ASN A 393 14.71 2.48 31.50
C ASN A 393 13.84 3.17 32.56
N HIS A 394 13.25 2.39 33.47
CA HIS A 394 12.36 2.88 34.52
C HIS A 394 12.72 2.27 35.87
N VAL A 395 14.02 2.34 36.22
CA VAL A 395 14.64 1.71 37.41
C VAL A 395 13.81 1.96 38.68
N ASP A 396 13.47 3.22 38.98
CA ASP A 396 12.74 3.57 40.20
C ASP A 396 11.34 2.92 40.25
N ALA A 397 10.62 2.93 39.13
CA ALA A 397 9.30 2.33 39.03
C ALA A 397 9.37 0.79 39.12
N TYR A 398 10.37 0.20 38.46
CA TYR A 398 10.63 -1.23 38.53
C TYR A 398 10.92 -1.70 39.96
N THR A 399 11.89 -1.06 40.62
CA THR A 399 12.28 -1.40 41.99
C THR A 399 11.11 -1.21 42.96
N LYS A 400 10.34 -0.12 42.81
CA LYS A 400 9.13 0.11 43.62
C LYS A 400 8.12 -1.03 43.47
N VAL A 401 7.79 -1.43 42.23
CA VAL A 401 6.84 -2.53 41.97
C VAL A 401 7.32 -3.84 42.59
N VAL A 402 8.61 -4.17 42.45
CA VAL A 402 9.16 -5.41 43.02
C VAL A 402 9.16 -5.36 44.56
N LEU A 403 9.66 -4.29 45.16
CA LEU A 403 9.79 -4.18 46.62
C LEU A 403 8.44 -4.14 47.33
N GLU A 404 7.46 -3.42 46.79
CA GLU A 404 6.10 -3.33 47.36
C GLU A 404 5.37 -4.68 47.40
N ASN A 405 5.72 -5.61 46.50
CA ASN A 405 5.11 -6.94 46.43
C ASN A 405 5.98 -8.02 47.11
N SER A 406 7.30 -7.88 47.11
CA SER A 406 8.21 -8.86 47.73
C SER A 406 8.16 -8.92 49.27
N CYS A 407 7.63 -7.86 49.89
CA CYS A 407 7.48 -7.75 51.35
C CYS A 407 6.06 -8.08 51.83
N ARG A 408 5.13 -8.36 50.90
CA ARG A 408 3.77 -8.78 51.24
C ARG A 408 3.75 -10.27 51.57
N ALA A 409 2.97 -10.64 52.56
CA ALA A 409 2.76 -12.03 52.98
C ALA A 409 1.27 -12.40 53.00
N ASP A 410 0.44 -11.55 52.41
CA ASP A 410 -1.00 -11.73 52.28
C ASP A 410 -1.38 -12.18 50.86
N GLU A 411 -2.65 -12.52 50.64
CA GLU A 411 -3.16 -13.04 49.36
C GLU A 411 -3.20 -11.98 48.24
N HIS A 412 -2.77 -10.74 48.51
CA HIS A 412 -2.78 -9.62 47.57
C HIS A 412 -1.40 -9.33 46.97
N GLU A 413 -0.45 -10.27 47.05
CA GLU A 413 0.84 -10.15 46.36
C GLU A 413 0.67 -10.21 44.84
N CYS A 414 1.32 -9.30 44.11
CA CYS A 414 1.42 -9.37 42.66
C CYS A 414 2.82 -9.88 42.25
N PRO A 415 2.94 -11.15 41.80
CA PRO A 415 4.23 -11.74 41.45
C PRO A 415 4.76 -11.14 40.14
N PHE A 416 5.76 -10.24 40.22
CA PHE A 416 6.28 -9.51 39.06
C PHE A 416 6.64 -10.43 37.88
N GLY A 417 7.37 -11.53 38.09
CA GLY A 417 7.78 -12.46 37.04
C GLY A 417 6.60 -13.06 36.26
N ARG A 418 5.70 -13.75 36.97
CA ARG A 418 4.49 -14.36 36.38
C ARG A 418 3.58 -13.32 35.73
N SER A 419 3.32 -12.21 36.42
CA SER A 419 2.48 -11.13 35.89
C SER A 419 3.08 -10.50 34.64
N SER A 420 4.40 -10.35 34.56
CA SER A 420 5.06 -9.79 33.37
C SER A 420 4.98 -10.74 32.18
N VAL A 421 5.21 -12.03 32.39
CA VAL A 421 5.07 -13.05 31.33
C VAL A 421 3.63 -13.06 30.81
N GLU A 422 2.64 -13.09 31.70
CA GLU A 422 1.22 -13.09 31.29
C GLU A 422 0.82 -11.77 30.62
N LEU A 423 1.27 -10.62 31.12
CA LEU A 423 0.99 -9.32 30.51
C LEU A 423 1.50 -9.25 29.07
N VAL A 424 2.74 -9.67 28.82
CA VAL A 424 3.30 -9.66 27.46
C VAL A 424 2.56 -10.65 26.55
N ARG A 425 2.12 -11.80 27.08
CA ARG A 425 1.26 -12.73 26.35
C ARG A 425 -0.05 -12.08 25.92
N LEU A 426 -0.73 -11.40 26.85
CA LEU A 426 -1.99 -10.71 26.56
C LEU A 426 -1.79 -9.60 25.53
N LEU A 427 -0.78 -8.74 25.72
CA LEU A 427 -0.45 -7.65 24.79
C LEU A 427 -0.07 -8.14 23.38
N ALA A 428 0.35 -9.38 23.22
CA ALA A 428 0.66 -9.95 21.92
C ALA A 428 -0.55 -10.60 21.24
N ILE A 429 -1.59 -10.93 22.00
CA ILE A 429 -2.85 -11.49 21.49
C ILE A 429 -3.83 -10.38 21.09
N TYR A 430 -3.86 -9.29 21.88
CA TYR A 430 -4.65 -8.09 21.61
C TYR A 430 -3.95 -7.16 20.62
#